data_AF-A0A4Q3B1S1-F1
#
_entry.id   AF-A0A4Q3B1S1-F1
#
_cell.length_a   1.000
_cell.length_b   1.000
_cell.length_c   1.000
_cell.angle_alpha   90.00
_cell.angle_beta   90.00
_cell.angle_gamma   90.00
#
_symmetry.space_group_name_H-M   'P 1'
#
loop_
_entity.id
_entity.type
_entity.pdbx_description
1 polymer ?
#
loop_
_entity_poly.entity_id
_entity_poly.type
_entity_poly.pdbx_seq_one_letter_code
_entity_poly.pdbx_strand_id
1 'polypeptide(L)'
;MALLIAGAIGFLQLLYWKLLSGSWLFDSYKGEGNFTFTSPHIFDGLFSYKKGWFVYTPLMLLAVAGFFWVKKFVPAALLALLVYFVINIYFTFSWNPWWYGGSFGMRALIQMYAIMSFGLASFLTFMFNKDWRKELAFLLVAACIYLNLFQTWQFRKGMIHWEEMTKEKYWDVFLKD
;
A
#
# COMPACT_ATOMS: atom_id res chain seq x y z
N MET A 1 5.89 -25.56 15.32
CA MET A 1 6.01 -25.88 13.88
C MET A 1 6.09 -24.64 13.00
N ALA A 2 5.11 -23.72 13.04
CA ALA A 2 5.11 -22.51 12.21
C ALA A 2 6.36 -21.62 12.36
N LEU A 3 6.85 -21.41 13.59
CA LEU A 3 8.07 -20.63 13.84
C LEU A 3 9.34 -21.27 13.25
N LEU A 4 9.42 -22.61 13.24
CA LEU A 4 10.54 -23.33 12.66
C LEU A 4 10.54 -23.20 11.12
N ILE A 5 9.35 -23.28 10.50
CA ILE A 5 9.20 -23.08 9.06
C ILE A 5 9.55 -21.63 8.70
N ALA A 6 9.03 -20.65 9.45
CA ALA A 6 9.35 -19.24 9.23
C ALA A 6 10.85 -18.97 9.40
N GLY A 7 11.49 -19.56 10.41
CA GLY A 7 12.93 -19.49 10.61
C GLY A 7 13.72 -20.12 9.48
N ALA A 8 13.32 -21.30 9.00
CA ALA A 8 13.97 -21.97 7.88
C ALA A 8 13.86 -21.16 6.57
N ILE A 9 12.70 -20.57 6.29
CA ILE A 9 12.50 -19.69 5.13
C ILE A 9 13.34 -18.42 5.27
N GLY A 10 13.33 -17.77 6.44
CA GLY A 10 14.15 -16.58 6.70
C GLY A 10 15.66 -16.85 6.59
N PHE A 11 16.09 -18.05 6.96
CA PHE A 11 17.49 -18.48 6.84
C PHE A 11 17.97 -18.52 5.38
N LEU A 12 17.09 -18.78 4.40
CA LEU A 12 17.45 -18.76 2.99
C LEU A 12 18.01 -17.39 2.55
N GLN A 13 17.44 -16.29 3.08
CA GLN A 13 17.93 -14.93 2.80
C GLN A 13 19.32 -14.69 3.38
N LEU A 14 19.56 -15.15 4.62
CA LEU A 14 20.86 -15.01 5.29
C LEU A 14 21.94 -15.85 4.60
N LEU A 15 21.59 -17.07 4.18
CA LEU A 15 22.47 -17.95 3.42
C LEU A 15 22.83 -17.32 2.07
N TYR A 16 21.85 -16.75 1.37
CA TYR A 16 22.08 -16.03 0.11
C TYR A 16 23.09 -14.88 0.27
N TRP A 17 22.95 -14.06 1.31
CA TRP A 17 23.93 -13.01 1.60
C TRP A 17 25.32 -13.58 1.91
N LYS A 18 25.38 -14.66 2.71
CA LYS A 18 26.65 -15.29 3.05
C LYS A 18 27.39 -15.82 1.83
N LEU A 19 26.68 -16.43 0.88
CA LEU A 19 27.25 -17.00 -0.34
C LEU A 19 27.76 -15.93 -1.31
N LEU A 20 27.06 -14.80 -1.45
CA LEU A 20 27.41 -13.78 -2.46
C LEU A 20 28.31 -12.65 -1.92
N SER A 21 28.06 -12.19 -0.71
CA SER A 21 28.77 -11.04 -0.13
C SER A 21 29.85 -11.43 0.88
N GLY A 22 29.87 -12.69 1.30
CA GLY A 22 30.74 -13.18 2.37
C GLY A 22 30.25 -12.85 3.79
N SER A 23 29.25 -11.97 3.95
CA SER A 23 28.67 -11.58 5.24
C SER A 23 27.26 -12.14 5.45
N TRP A 24 26.90 -12.43 6.69
CA TRP A 24 25.55 -12.90 7.06
C TRP A 24 24.49 -11.78 7.02
N LEU A 25 24.94 -10.53 7.12
CA LEU A 25 24.12 -9.33 6.96
C LEU A 25 24.83 -8.45 5.94
N PHE A 26 24.11 -8.05 4.89
CA PHE A 26 24.66 -7.27 3.79
C PHE A 26 23.73 -6.11 3.45
N ASP A 27 24.21 -4.88 3.63
CA ASP A 27 23.48 -3.69 3.21
C ASP A 27 23.66 -3.48 1.70
N SER A 28 22.60 -3.81 0.96
CA SER A 28 22.56 -3.63 -0.50
C SER A 28 22.37 -2.18 -0.93
N TYR A 29 21.95 -1.30 -0.02
CA TYR A 29 21.71 0.12 -0.29
C TYR A 29 22.91 1.01 0.03
N LYS A 30 24.00 0.45 0.60
CA LYS A 30 25.26 1.18 0.89
C LYS A 30 25.03 2.51 1.63
N GLY A 31 24.07 2.57 2.55
CA GLY A 31 23.72 3.80 3.27
C GLY A 31 22.75 4.77 2.56
N GLU A 32 22.26 4.47 1.36
CA GLU A 32 21.19 5.23 0.66
C GLU A 32 19.79 5.01 1.26
N GLY A 33 19.71 4.26 2.35
CA GLY A 33 18.49 3.73 2.92
C GLY A 33 18.54 3.72 4.44
N ASN A 34 18.34 4.89 5.04
CA ASN A 34 18.28 5.02 6.50
C ASN A 34 16.83 5.17 6.95
N PHE A 35 16.52 4.67 8.14
CA PHE A 35 15.21 4.87 8.77
C PHE A 35 15.23 6.09 9.69
N THR A 36 14.24 6.97 9.53
CA THR A 36 13.95 8.08 10.43
C THR A 36 12.65 7.81 11.18
N PHE A 37 12.74 7.01 12.24
CA PHE A 37 11.58 6.59 13.04
C PHE A 37 10.89 7.73 13.81
N THR A 38 11.61 8.83 14.09
CA THR A 38 11.11 9.99 14.84
C THR A 38 10.33 10.98 13.97
N SER A 39 10.53 10.93 12.64
CA SER A 39 9.86 11.81 11.69
C SER A 39 9.50 11.03 10.42
N PRO A 40 8.55 10.08 10.50
CA PRO A 40 8.17 9.27 9.35
C PRO A 40 7.30 10.07 8.37
N HIS A 41 7.49 9.81 7.08
CA HIS A 41 6.77 10.44 5.96
C HIS A 41 5.36 9.85 5.76
N ILE A 42 4.61 9.61 6.83
CA ILE A 42 3.30 8.93 6.76
C ILE A 42 2.31 9.71 5.90
N PHE A 43 2.19 11.02 6.14
CA PHE A 43 1.25 11.86 5.39
C PHE A 43 1.63 11.94 3.90
N ASP A 44 2.92 12.11 3.61
CA ASP A 44 3.42 12.11 2.25
C ASP A 44 3.16 10.76 1.55
N GLY A 45 3.46 9.66 2.23
CA GLY A 45 3.25 8.30 1.75
C GLY A 45 1.79 7.97 1.45
N LEU A 46 0.85 8.58 2.16
CA LEU A 46 -0.59 8.35 1.98
C LEU A 46 -1.22 9.30 0.95
N PHE A 47 -0.83 10.58 0.92
CA PHE A 47 -1.58 11.64 0.24
C PHE A 47 -0.77 12.49 -0.75
N SER A 48 0.55 12.36 -0.82
CA SER A 48 1.36 13.14 -1.75
C SER A 48 1.01 12.82 -3.20
N TYR A 49 1.05 13.81 -4.10
CA TYR A 49 0.95 13.56 -5.54
C TYR A 49 2.18 12.86 -6.11
N LYS A 50 3.31 12.84 -5.38
CA LYS A 50 4.51 12.11 -5.82
C LYS A 50 4.27 10.60 -5.84
N LYS A 51 3.75 10.03 -4.74
CA LYS A 51 3.52 8.57 -4.57
C LYS A 51 2.37 8.18 -3.64
N GLY A 52 1.55 9.12 -3.21
CA GLY A 52 0.52 8.92 -2.21
C GLY A 52 -0.36 7.71 -2.50
N TRP A 53 -0.40 6.78 -1.56
CA TRP A 53 -1.11 5.51 -1.74
C TRP A 53 -2.59 5.71 -2.07
N PHE A 54 -3.26 6.64 -1.37
CA PHE A 54 -4.68 6.93 -1.60
C PHE A 54 -4.94 7.80 -2.83
N VAL A 55 -3.94 8.52 -3.32
CA VAL A 55 -4.03 9.30 -4.58
C VAL A 55 -4.14 8.33 -5.75
N TYR A 56 -3.23 7.35 -5.82
CA TYR A 56 -3.14 6.42 -6.93
C TYR A 56 -3.99 5.15 -6.74
N THR A 57 -4.39 4.82 -5.51
CA THR A 57 -5.24 3.66 -5.19
C THR A 57 -6.36 4.04 -4.21
N PRO A 58 -7.31 4.91 -4.61
CA PRO A 58 -8.36 5.42 -3.72
C PRO A 58 -9.29 4.31 -3.18
N LEU A 59 -9.39 3.16 -3.84
CA LEU A 59 -10.13 1.98 -3.35
C LEU A 59 -9.69 1.60 -1.92
N MET A 60 -8.43 1.84 -1.57
CA MET A 60 -7.90 1.54 -0.25
C MET A 60 -8.48 2.43 0.85
N LEU A 61 -9.02 3.60 0.54
CA LEU A 61 -9.79 4.40 1.50
C LEU A 61 -11.07 3.66 1.94
N LEU A 62 -11.76 2.99 1.00
CA LEU A 62 -12.93 2.18 1.33
C LEU A 62 -12.54 0.98 2.19
N ALA A 63 -11.38 0.38 1.90
CA ALA A 63 -10.84 -0.72 2.69
C ALA A 63 -10.47 -0.30 4.12
N VAL A 64 -9.84 0.87 4.30
CA VAL A 64 -9.56 1.45 5.63
C VAL A 64 -10.84 1.76 6.39
N ALA A 65 -11.83 2.39 5.75
CA ALA A 65 -13.15 2.61 6.35
C ALA A 65 -13.81 1.29 6.78
N GLY A 66 -13.60 0.23 6.00
CA GLY A 66 -14.03 -1.12 6.31
C GLY A 66 -13.60 -1.67 7.67
N PHE A 67 -12.48 -1.22 8.22
CA PHE A 67 -12.03 -1.66 9.56
C PHE A 67 -13.05 -1.35 10.66
N PHE A 68 -13.90 -0.32 10.51
CA PHE A 68 -14.99 -0.04 11.45
C PHE A 68 -15.98 -1.21 11.62
N TRP A 69 -16.17 -2.01 10.55
CA TRP A 69 -17.09 -3.13 10.53
C TRP A 69 -16.43 -4.50 10.68
N VAL A 70 -15.09 -4.59 10.64
CA VAL A 70 -14.38 -5.87 10.85
C VAL A 70 -14.77 -6.52 12.18
N LYS A 71 -14.96 -5.72 13.24
CA LYS A 71 -15.43 -6.23 14.54
C LYS A 71 -16.78 -6.97 14.49
N LYS A 72 -17.62 -6.69 13.49
CA LYS A 72 -18.93 -7.32 13.31
C LYS A 72 -18.81 -8.67 12.60
N PHE A 73 -17.85 -8.83 11.70
CA PHE A 73 -17.75 -10.01 10.82
C PHE A 73 -16.62 -10.96 11.22
N VAL A 74 -15.45 -10.43 11.62
CA VAL A 74 -14.27 -11.22 12.00
C VAL A 74 -13.58 -10.59 13.23
N PRO A 75 -14.26 -10.51 14.40
CA PRO A 75 -13.73 -9.82 15.58
C PRO A 75 -12.37 -10.36 16.06
N ALA A 76 -12.16 -11.67 15.95
CA ALA A 76 -10.91 -12.33 16.35
C ALA A 76 -9.69 -11.84 15.55
N ALA A 77 -9.88 -11.36 14.31
CA ALA A 77 -8.80 -10.87 13.48
C ALA A 77 -8.56 -9.36 13.62
N LEU A 78 -9.50 -8.59 14.19
CA LEU A 78 -9.45 -7.13 14.19
C LEU A 78 -8.13 -6.56 14.72
N LEU A 79 -7.70 -7.04 15.89
CA LEU A 79 -6.48 -6.55 16.52
C LEU A 79 -5.26 -6.87 15.66
N ALA A 80 -5.16 -8.10 15.15
CA ALA A 80 -4.05 -8.50 14.28
C ALA A 80 -4.00 -7.66 12.99
N LEU A 81 -5.16 -7.40 12.37
CA LEU A 81 -5.25 -6.60 11.15
C LEU A 81 -4.87 -5.14 11.41
N LEU A 82 -5.35 -4.53 12.50
CA LEU A 82 -5.02 -3.14 12.86
C LEU A 82 -3.55 -2.99 13.24
N VAL A 83 -3.01 -3.91 14.04
CA VAL A 83 -1.59 -3.92 14.41
C VAL A 83 -0.72 -4.05 13.17
N TYR A 84 -1.03 -5.00 12.28
CA TYR A 84 -0.31 -5.14 11.01
C TYR A 84 -0.40 -3.87 10.16
N PHE A 85 -1.61 -3.30 9.99
CA PHE A 85 -1.81 -2.07 9.21
C PHE A 85 -0.97 -0.91 9.75
N VAL A 86 -1.05 -0.64 11.06
CA VAL A 86 -0.33 0.47 11.69
C VAL A 86 1.18 0.27 11.62
N ILE A 87 1.66 -0.93 11.98
CA ILE A 87 3.09 -1.25 11.94
C ILE A 87 3.61 -1.15 10.50
N ASN A 88 2.89 -1.72 9.53
CA ASN A 88 3.32 -1.71 8.13
C ASN A 88 3.40 -0.28 7.58
N ILE A 89 2.38 0.56 7.82
CA ILE A 89 2.40 1.98 7.44
C ILE A 89 3.56 2.72 8.12
N TYR A 90 3.74 2.53 9.43
CA TYR A 90 4.77 3.21 10.19
C TYR A 90 6.18 2.84 9.71
N PHE A 91 6.49 1.55 9.59
CA PHE A 91 7.81 1.10 9.16
C PHE A 91 8.08 1.47 7.71
N THR A 92 7.09 1.29 6.82
CA THR A 92 7.24 1.64 5.40
C THR A 92 7.56 3.12 5.24
N PHE A 93 6.83 4.01 5.91
CA PHE A 93 7.07 5.44 5.77
C PHE A 93 8.13 6.01 6.73
N SER A 94 8.73 5.19 7.57
CA SER A 94 9.94 5.55 8.32
C SER A 94 11.21 5.45 7.45
N TRP A 95 11.14 4.83 6.27
CA TRP A 95 12.25 4.77 5.33
C TRP A 95 12.48 6.14 4.66
N ASN A 96 13.72 6.64 4.68
CA ASN A 96 14.02 7.99 4.17
C ASN A 96 13.59 8.20 2.71
N PRO A 97 13.93 7.33 1.74
CA PRO A 97 13.33 7.41 0.41
C PRO A 97 11.96 6.72 0.41
N TRP A 98 11.01 7.32 1.13
CA TRP A 98 9.64 6.83 1.31
C TRP A 98 8.85 6.66 0.00
N TRP A 99 9.34 7.20 -1.11
CA TRP A 99 8.73 7.06 -2.44
C TRP A 99 9.08 5.74 -3.14
N TYR A 100 10.01 4.94 -2.59
CA TYR A 100 10.35 3.59 -3.05
C TYR A 100 10.74 3.46 -4.54
N GLY A 101 11.35 4.52 -5.09
CA GLY A 101 11.86 4.61 -6.46
C GLY A 101 10.78 4.65 -7.55
N GLY A 102 11.19 4.36 -8.79
CA GLY A 102 10.34 4.37 -9.98
C GLY A 102 9.25 3.30 -9.99
N SER A 103 7.98 3.71 -9.94
CA SER A 103 6.80 2.83 -9.98
C SER A 103 5.50 3.62 -10.16
N PHE A 104 4.43 2.94 -10.55
CA PHE A 104 3.07 3.48 -10.41
C PHE A 104 2.57 3.29 -8.97
N GLY A 105 2.16 4.38 -8.32
CA GLY A 105 1.69 4.38 -6.93
C GLY A 105 2.73 3.89 -5.91
N MET A 106 2.25 3.52 -4.71
CA MET A 106 3.08 3.10 -3.58
C MET A 106 3.32 1.57 -3.57
N ARG A 107 4.33 1.12 -4.32
CA ARG A 107 4.64 -0.32 -4.51
C ARG A 107 4.92 -1.06 -3.19
N ALA A 108 5.49 -0.39 -2.19
CA ALA A 108 5.84 -1.02 -0.91
C ALA A 108 4.63 -1.57 -0.15
N LEU A 109 3.42 -1.06 -0.43
CA LEU A 109 2.19 -1.46 0.26
C LEU A 109 1.42 -2.59 -0.42
N ILE A 110 1.89 -3.14 -1.55
CA ILE A 110 1.17 -4.20 -2.30
C ILE A 110 0.88 -5.41 -1.41
N GLN A 111 1.83 -5.84 -0.58
CA GLN A 111 1.65 -6.99 0.31
C GLN A 111 0.53 -6.78 1.33
N MET A 112 0.30 -5.52 1.74
CA MET A 112 -0.75 -5.17 2.69
C MET A 112 -2.15 -5.35 2.08
N TYR A 113 -2.30 -5.50 0.76
CA TYR A 113 -3.60 -5.59 0.09
C TYR A 113 -4.36 -6.86 0.51
N ALA A 114 -3.66 -7.94 0.83
CA ALA A 114 -4.27 -9.14 1.40
C ALA A 114 -4.98 -8.83 2.72
N ILE A 115 -4.37 -8.03 3.58
CA ILE A 115 -4.94 -7.58 4.87
C ILE A 115 -6.06 -6.57 4.65
N MET A 116 -5.87 -5.62 3.72
CA MET A 116 -6.89 -4.64 3.36
C MET A 116 -8.17 -5.29 2.78
N SER A 117 -8.06 -6.48 2.18
CA SER A 117 -9.22 -7.21 1.65
C SER A 117 -10.28 -7.51 2.72
N PHE A 118 -9.88 -7.76 3.97
CA PHE A 118 -10.81 -7.96 5.08
C PHE A 118 -11.59 -6.69 5.42
N GLY A 119 -10.90 -5.54 5.41
CA GLY A 119 -11.52 -4.23 5.54
C GLY A 119 -12.52 -4.00 4.40
N LEU A 120 -12.08 -4.16 3.16
CA LEU A 120 -12.92 -3.97 1.98
C LEU A 120 -14.16 -4.89 1.99
N ALA A 121 -13.98 -6.17 2.31
CA ALA A 121 -15.08 -7.13 2.42
C ALA A 121 -16.08 -6.72 3.51
N SER A 122 -15.59 -6.24 4.66
CA SER A 122 -16.43 -5.75 5.75
C SER A 122 -17.21 -4.48 5.35
N PHE A 123 -16.57 -3.56 4.62
CA PHE A 123 -17.22 -2.38 4.05
C PHE A 123 -18.34 -2.77 3.08
N LEU A 124 -18.05 -3.63 2.10
CA LEU A 124 -19.02 -4.05 1.09
C LEU A 124 -20.19 -4.81 1.72
N THR A 125 -19.92 -5.71 2.67
CA THR A 125 -20.97 -6.44 3.41
C THR A 125 -21.86 -5.48 4.19
N PHE A 126 -21.31 -4.41 4.77
CA PHE A 126 -22.13 -3.38 5.40
C PHE A 126 -23.01 -2.63 4.39
N MET A 127 -22.46 -2.28 3.22
CA MET A 127 -23.17 -1.55 2.17
C MET A 127 -24.28 -2.39 1.52
N PHE A 128 -24.10 -3.72 1.42
CA PHE A 128 -25.08 -4.60 0.76
C PHE A 128 -26.37 -4.83 1.57
N ASN A 129 -26.49 -4.27 2.77
CA ASN A 129 -27.72 -4.36 3.57
C ASN A 129 -28.90 -3.53 3.01
N LYS A 130 -28.67 -2.59 2.10
CA LYS A 130 -29.73 -1.77 1.47
C LYS A 130 -29.42 -1.57 -0.02
N ASP A 131 -30.44 -1.59 -0.88
CA ASP A 131 -30.24 -1.50 -2.33
C ASP A 131 -29.52 -0.22 -2.77
N TRP A 132 -29.92 0.95 -2.28
CA TRP A 132 -29.24 2.22 -2.62
C TRP A 132 -27.77 2.25 -2.18
N ARG A 133 -27.43 1.58 -1.06
CA ARG A 133 -26.04 1.50 -0.58
C ARG A 133 -25.22 0.53 -1.43
N LYS A 134 -25.83 -0.57 -1.86
CA LYS A 134 -25.23 -1.53 -2.79
C LYS A 134 -24.89 -0.85 -4.12
N GLU A 135 -25.81 -0.09 -4.69
CA GLU A 135 -25.60 0.70 -5.91
C GLU A 135 -24.50 1.75 -5.72
N LEU A 136 -24.51 2.49 -4.61
CA LEU A 136 -23.46 3.44 -4.28
C LEU A 136 -22.10 2.75 -4.12
N ALA A 137 -22.03 1.62 -3.44
CA ALA A 137 -20.78 0.87 -3.27
C ALA A 137 -20.25 0.37 -4.62
N PHE A 138 -21.13 -0.14 -5.49
CA PHE A 138 -20.75 -0.55 -6.84
C PHE A 138 -20.19 0.63 -7.64
N LEU A 139 -20.87 1.78 -7.63
CA LEU A 139 -20.41 2.99 -8.32
C LEU A 139 -19.04 3.46 -7.79
N LEU A 140 -18.85 3.50 -6.48
CA LEU A 140 -17.59 3.91 -5.86
C LEU A 140 -16.44 2.96 -6.22
N VAL A 141 -16.67 1.65 -6.14
CA VAL A 141 -15.66 0.64 -6.49
C VAL A 141 -15.33 0.72 -7.97
N ALA A 142 -16.33 0.80 -8.85
CA ALA A 142 -16.14 0.93 -10.29
C ALA A 142 -15.36 2.20 -10.63
N ALA A 143 -15.70 3.34 -10.03
CA ALA A 143 -14.97 4.61 -10.21
C ALA A 143 -13.52 4.52 -9.74
N CYS A 144 -13.26 3.89 -8.59
CA CYS A 144 -11.90 3.71 -8.08
C CYS A 144 -11.06 2.79 -8.98
N ILE A 145 -11.65 1.70 -9.46
CA ILE A 145 -10.99 0.77 -10.39
C ILE A 145 -10.71 1.47 -11.73
N TYR A 146 -11.72 2.17 -12.27
CA TYR A 146 -11.57 2.94 -13.50
C TYR A 146 -10.42 3.95 -13.38
N LEU A 147 -10.41 4.76 -12.32
CA LEU A 147 -9.36 5.76 -12.11
C LEU A 147 -7.97 5.11 -12.04
N ASN A 148 -7.84 4.01 -11.29
CA ASN A 148 -6.56 3.32 -11.14
C ASN A 148 -6.06 2.73 -12.47
N LEU A 149 -6.96 2.10 -13.24
CA LEU A 149 -6.62 1.55 -14.56
C LEU A 149 -6.29 2.65 -15.57
N PHE A 150 -7.06 3.74 -15.56
CA PHE A 150 -6.82 4.89 -16.44
C PHE A 150 -5.46 5.53 -16.12
N GLN A 151 -5.16 5.79 -14.86
CA GLN A 151 -3.85 6.30 -14.46
C GLN A 151 -2.71 5.31 -14.73
N THR A 152 -2.96 4.01 -14.65
CA THR A 152 -1.98 2.99 -15.07
C THR A 152 -1.68 3.12 -16.57
N TRP A 153 -2.70 3.39 -17.39
CA TRP A 153 -2.51 3.66 -18.81
C TRP A 153 -1.72 4.96 -19.04
N GLN A 154 -2.05 6.05 -18.32
CA GLN A 154 -1.31 7.32 -18.39
C GLN A 154 0.16 7.17 -17.99
N PHE A 155 0.43 6.36 -16.97
CA PHE A 155 1.77 5.99 -16.56
C PHE A 155 2.52 5.25 -17.66
N ARG A 156 1.88 4.28 -18.32
CA ARG A 156 2.49 3.56 -19.46
C ARG A 156 2.75 4.45 -20.67
N LYS A 157 1.97 5.53 -20.85
CA LYS A 157 2.18 6.55 -21.86
C LYS A 157 3.24 7.59 -21.48
N GLY A 158 3.77 7.53 -20.26
CA GLY A 158 4.76 8.49 -19.75
C GLY A 158 4.15 9.83 -19.30
N MET A 159 2.82 9.96 -19.27
CA MET A 159 2.14 11.17 -18.79
C MET A 159 2.29 11.31 -17.28
N ILE A 160 2.15 10.20 -16.55
CA ILE A 160 2.50 10.13 -15.12
C ILE A 160 3.96 9.69 -15.04
N HIS A 161 4.85 10.59 -14.61
CA HIS A 161 6.25 10.27 -14.42
C HIS A 161 6.45 9.31 -13.23
N TRP A 162 7.42 8.40 -13.32
CA TRP A 162 7.66 7.39 -12.29
C TRP A 162 8.21 7.93 -10.97
N GLU A 163 8.64 9.18 -10.89
CA GLU A 163 9.28 9.79 -9.70
C GLU A 163 9.03 11.29 -9.51
N GLU A 164 8.81 12.05 -10.58
CA GLU A 164 8.83 13.51 -10.55
C GLU A 164 7.43 14.13 -10.61
N MET A 165 6.43 13.41 -10.12
CA MET A 165 5.07 13.92 -10.06
C MET A 165 4.94 15.00 -9.00
N THR A 166 4.34 16.12 -9.38
CA THR A 166 3.89 17.19 -8.49
C THR A 166 2.38 17.31 -8.56
N LYS A 167 1.79 18.15 -7.71
CA LYS A 167 0.35 18.44 -7.75
C LYS A 167 -0.05 19.00 -9.12
N GLU A 168 0.73 19.93 -9.65
CA GLU A 168 0.49 20.60 -10.92
C GLU A 168 0.52 19.60 -12.07
N LYS A 169 1.58 18.78 -12.15
CA LYS A 169 1.69 17.74 -13.18
C LYS A 169 0.55 16.71 -13.08
N TYR A 170 0.17 16.30 -11.87
CA TYR A 170 -0.92 15.35 -11.66
C TYR A 170 -2.24 15.88 -12.23
N TRP A 171 -2.61 17.12 -11.91
CA TRP A 171 -3.84 17.71 -12.39
C TRP A 171 -3.78 18.10 -13.87
N ASP A 172 -2.59 18.39 -14.39
CA ASP A 172 -2.43 18.64 -15.82
C ASP A 172 -2.71 17.38 -16.64
N VAL A 173 -2.34 16.19 -16.18
CA VAL A 173 -2.66 14.95 -16.91
C VAL A 173 -3.98 14.34 -16.48
N PHE A 174 -4.59 14.73 -15.35
CA PHE A 174 -5.74 14.04 -14.76
C PHE A 174 -6.90 13.80 -15.75
N LEU A 175 -7.21 12.53 -16.01
CA LEU A 175 -8.27 12.09 -16.93
C LEU A 175 -8.16 12.65 -18.37
N LYS A 176 -6.95 13.00 -18.81
CA LYS A 176 -6.64 13.40 -20.19
C LYS A 176 -5.97 12.26 -20.97
N ASP A 177 -6.17 12.26 -22.28
CA ASP A 177 -5.64 11.29 -23.25
C ASP A 177 -4.59 11.92 -24.19
#